data_AF-A0A2G8JQ84-F1
#
_entry.id   AF-A0A2G8JQ84-F1
#
_cell.length_a   1.000
_cell.length_b   1.000
_cell.length_c   1.000
_cell.angle_alpha   90.00
_cell.angle_beta   90.00
_cell.angle_gamma   90.00
#
_symmetry.space_group_name_H-M   'P 1'
#
loop_
_entity.id
_entity.type
_entity.pdbx_description
1 polymer ?
#
loop_
_entity_poly.entity_id
_entity_poly.type
_entity_poly.pdbx_seq_one_letter_code
_entity_poly.pdbx_strand_id
1 'polypeptide(L)'
;IPISSLLFNESFNTTAHETIISNNGIQLTKLPPLQKLHVVNKDDCNTSEITEQDIVNILLCAMKDQHFNVLCFEGFLMPVSFSSSSFTNTMISRAINVSWCPFDSVFHLDLQTGHWEVNDFEAIRNSYSDIISINESDTILQQRSKVQLLYIAANHDTPISCLHLNKSVEQYQEESCVLHSGIHLKPIATVEHLCIEKGMGRNKELRKIKKPEIRKIFLYGMKSQKLNDISFRGCLLPVDNLSKYIPSDMKGRDIRITWPEWGYCLNLQTGEWEVADLDHIKALCTKTVQINFRDSQALQRDTIRLLENAANHD
;
A
#
# COMPACT_ATOMS: atom_id res chain seq x y z
N ILE A 1 39.58 22.22 -3.99
CA ILE A 1 38.85 22.37 -5.28
C ILE A 1 37.41 21.98 -5.01
N PRO A 2 36.45 22.89 -5.19
CA PRO A 2 35.03 22.58 -4.99
C PRO A 2 34.51 21.66 -6.10
N ILE A 3 33.65 20.71 -5.74
CA ILE A 3 32.96 19.80 -6.64
C ILE A 3 31.50 20.25 -6.75
N SER A 4 30.99 20.36 -7.97
CA SER A 4 29.59 20.76 -8.19
C SER A 4 28.60 19.65 -7.82
N SER A 5 28.92 18.39 -8.12
CA SER A 5 28.05 17.26 -7.85
C SER A 5 28.85 15.99 -7.61
N LEU A 6 28.43 15.21 -6.62
CA LEU A 6 28.93 13.86 -6.34
C LEU A 6 27.77 12.89 -6.51
N LEU A 7 28.02 11.79 -7.23
CA LEU A 7 27.03 10.75 -7.48
C LEU A 7 27.54 9.43 -6.91
N PHE A 8 26.81 8.87 -5.94
CA PHE A 8 26.94 7.48 -5.54
C PHE A 8 26.01 6.64 -6.42
N ASN A 9 26.53 6.04 -7.49
CA ASN A 9 25.76 5.17 -8.36
C ASN A 9 25.97 3.71 -7.93
N GLU A 10 24.95 3.11 -7.31
CA GLU A 10 24.95 1.73 -6.80
C GLU A 10 26.12 1.44 -5.84
N SER A 11 26.67 2.49 -5.24
CA SER A 11 27.89 2.42 -4.44
C SER A 11 27.66 2.76 -2.97
N PHE A 12 26.50 3.30 -2.60
CA PHE A 12 26.16 3.59 -1.21
C PHE A 12 25.66 2.34 -0.49
N ASN A 13 26.10 2.14 0.75
CA ASN A 13 25.65 1.05 1.61
C ASN A 13 24.88 1.60 2.84
N THR A 14 25.58 2.34 3.69
CA THR A 14 25.04 2.86 4.96
C THR A 14 25.94 3.98 5.48
N THR A 15 25.69 4.43 6.70
CA THR A 15 26.50 5.41 7.41
C THR A 15 26.85 4.96 8.82
N ALA A 16 27.92 5.54 9.36
CA ALA A 16 28.25 5.41 10.77
C ALA A 16 28.88 6.72 11.27
N HIS A 17 28.21 7.43 12.19
CA HIS A 17 28.76 8.59 12.90
C HIS A 17 29.55 9.57 11.98
N GLU A 18 28.84 10.32 11.14
CA GLU A 18 29.45 11.23 10.16
C GLU A 18 30.45 10.57 9.20
N THR A 19 30.19 9.31 8.83
CA THR A 19 30.94 8.59 7.80
C THR A 19 29.98 7.94 6.84
N ILE A 20 30.22 8.14 5.54
CA ILE A 20 29.50 7.42 4.48
C ILE A 20 30.27 6.15 4.15
N ILE A 21 29.60 5.00 4.15
CA ILE A 21 30.19 3.70 3.86
C ILE A 21 29.66 3.22 2.52
N SER A 22 30.57 2.90 1.61
CA SER A 22 30.21 2.33 0.31
C SER A 22 29.96 0.82 0.38
N ASN A 23 29.35 0.24 -0.67
CA ASN A 23 29.10 -1.20 -0.80
C ASN A 23 30.37 -2.05 -0.68
N ASN A 24 31.53 -1.50 -1.06
CA ASN A 24 32.82 -2.17 -0.94
C ASN A 24 33.51 -1.92 0.41
N GLY A 25 32.83 -1.31 1.39
CA GLY A 25 33.36 -1.01 2.72
C GLY A 25 34.28 0.21 2.79
N ILE A 26 34.50 0.92 1.67
CA ILE A 26 35.30 2.15 1.66
C ILE A 26 34.55 3.22 2.46
N GLN A 27 35.26 3.85 3.39
CA GLN A 27 34.75 4.88 4.29
C GLN A 27 35.11 6.27 3.81
N LEU A 28 34.11 7.14 3.72
CA LEU A 28 34.25 8.55 3.38
C LEU A 28 33.90 9.39 4.61
N THR A 29 34.95 9.79 5.34
CA THR A 29 34.85 10.57 6.60
C THR A 29 34.92 12.08 6.37
N LYS A 30 35.43 12.50 5.21
CA LYS A 30 35.54 13.90 4.80
C LYS A 30 35.15 14.03 3.34
N LEU A 31 34.14 14.84 3.07
CA LEU A 31 33.79 15.26 1.72
C LEU A 31 34.54 16.55 1.37
N PRO A 32 35.00 16.72 0.12
CA PRO A 32 35.47 18.02 -0.36
C PRO A 32 34.30 19.03 -0.37
N PRO A 33 34.57 20.34 -0.52
CA PRO A 33 33.50 21.32 -0.73
C PRO A 33 32.59 20.87 -1.88
N LEU A 34 31.30 20.68 -1.59
CA LEU A 34 30.37 19.98 -2.46
C LEU A 34 29.05 20.74 -2.48
N GLN A 35 28.50 20.99 -3.67
CA GLN A 35 27.18 21.63 -3.78
C GLN A 35 26.03 20.60 -3.73
N LYS A 36 26.14 19.49 -4.48
CA LYS A 36 25.08 18.48 -4.60
C LYS A 36 25.56 17.06 -4.36
N LEU A 37 24.74 16.27 -3.68
CA LEU A 37 24.97 14.84 -3.49
C LEU A 37 23.78 14.04 -4.01
N HIS A 38 24.02 13.13 -4.94
CA HIS A 38 23.02 12.18 -5.43
C HIS A 38 23.40 10.76 -5.01
N VAL A 39 22.43 10.03 -4.49
CA VAL A 39 22.56 8.63 -4.11
C VAL A 39 21.54 7.85 -4.91
N VAL A 40 22.02 7.02 -5.83
CA VAL A 40 21.18 6.31 -6.80
C VAL A 40 21.39 4.82 -6.66
N ASN A 41 20.31 4.07 -6.61
CA ASN A 41 20.29 2.62 -6.75
C ASN A 41 19.37 2.26 -7.91
N LYS A 42 19.87 1.51 -8.89
CA LYS A 42 19.10 1.12 -10.09
C LYS A 42 18.61 -0.31 -10.03
N ASP A 43 18.86 -1.00 -8.92
CA ASP A 43 18.43 -2.37 -8.75
C ASP A 43 16.97 -2.39 -8.26
N ASP A 44 16.04 -2.50 -9.22
CA ASP A 44 14.60 -2.61 -9.01
C ASP A 44 14.19 -3.83 -8.14
N CYS A 45 15.14 -4.74 -7.91
CA CYS A 45 14.95 -5.95 -7.11
C CYS A 45 15.43 -5.77 -5.66
N ASN A 46 16.21 -4.72 -5.38
CA ASN A 46 16.91 -4.57 -4.12
C ASN A 46 16.05 -3.88 -3.07
N THR A 47 16.13 -4.36 -1.83
CA THR A 47 15.42 -3.83 -0.67
C THR A 47 16.24 -2.77 0.07
N SER A 48 17.20 -2.13 -0.60
CA SER A 48 18.14 -1.20 0.04
C SER A 48 17.38 -0.05 0.69
N GLU A 49 17.37 -0.05 2.02
CA GLU A 49 16.64 0.91 2.83
C GLU A 49 17.62 1.97 3.35
N ILE A 50 17.27 3.23 3.10
CA ILE A 50 17.94 4.37 3.72
C ILE A 50 17.23 4.61 5.05
N THR A 51 17.96 4.51 6.14
CA THR A 51 17.39 4.81 7.46
C THR A 51 17.35 6.32 7.71
N GLU A 52 16.55 6.74 8.69
CA GLU A 52 16.56 8.11 9.19
C GLU A 52 17.97 8.54 9.62
N GLN A 53 18.69 7.65 10.30
CA GLN A 53 20.06 7.91 10.73
C GLN A 53 21.03 8.06 9.56
N ASP A 54 20.82 7.35 8.45
CA ASP A 54 21.63 7.49 7.25
C ASP A 54 21.53 8.89 6.65
N ILE A 55 20.31 9.42 6.55
CA ILE A 55 20.08 10.76 6.00
C ILE A 55 20.70 11.81 6.92
N VAL A 56 20.48 11.69 8.24
CA VAL A 56 21.09 12.59 9.23
C VAL A 56 22.61 12.57 9.13
N ASN A 57 23.22 11.39 9.05
CA ASN A 57 24.68 11.24 8.96
C ASN A 57 25.25 11.79 7.63
N ILE A 58 24.55 11.56 6.51
CA ILE A 58 24.93 12.13 5.21
C ILE A 58 24.89 13.66 5.27
N LEU A 59 23.83 14.23 5.85
CA LEU A 59 23.71 15.68 6.04
C LEU A 59 24.83 16.22 6.92
N LEU A 60 25.11 15.59 8.07
CA LEU A 60 26.24 15.98 8.93
C LEU A 60 27.58 15.94 8.21
N CYS A 61 27.81 14.93 7.36
CA CYS A 61 29.00 14.83 6.51
C CYS A 61 29.10 15.99 5.52
N ALA A 62 28.04 16.21 4.73
CA ALA A 62 28.05 17.12 3.60
C ALA A 62 27.98 18.59 4.02
N MET A 63 27.31 18.89 5.12
CA MET A 63 27.12 20.24 5.65
C MET A 63 28.36 20.83 6.35
N LYS A 64 29.42 20.04 6.55
CA LYS A 64 30.72 20.59 6.98
C LYS A 64 31.21 21.68 6.02
N ASP A 65 30.79 21.62 4.76
CA ASP A 65 30.98 22.68 3.78
C ASP A 65 29.76 23.62 3.68
N GLN A 66 30.01 24.91 3.44
CA GLN A 66 28.97 25.94 3.37
C GLN A 66 28.21 25.98 2.03
N HIS A 67 28.72 25.35 0.96
CA HIS A 67 28.12 25.41 -0.37
C HIS A 67 27.09 24.29 -0.61
N PHE A 68 27.07 23.28 0.25
CA PHE A 68 26.14 22.15 0.15
C PHE A 68 24.69 22.60 0.30
N ASN A 69 23.84 22.20 -0.66
CA ASN A 69 22.44 22.60 -0.68
C ASN A 69 21.46 21.56 -1.27
N VAL A 70 21.94 20.47 -1.88
CA VAL A 70 21.06 19.43 -2.46
C VAL A 70 21.51 18.03 -2.06
N LEU A 71 20.59 17.24 -1.52
CA LEU A 71 20.70 15.81 -1.31
C LEU A 71 19.55 15.11 -2.04
N CYS A 72 19.85 14.19 -2.96
CA CYS A 72 18.83 13.47 -3.72
C CYS A 72 18.99 11.95 -3.59
N PHE A 73 17.89 11.25 -3.37
CA PHE A 73 17.81 9.79 -3.34
C PHE A 73 16.92 9.26 -4.45
N GLU A 74 17.41 8.27 -5.19
CA GLU A 74 16.68 7.60 -6.28
C GLU A 74 16.83 6.09 -6.17
N GLY A 75 15.70 5.37 -6.32
CA GLY A 75 15.65 3.91 -6.22
C GLY A 75 15.98 3.34 -4.84
N PHE A 76 15.84 4.17 -3.79
CA PHE A 76 15.93 3.74 -2.40
C PHE A 76 14.56 3.79 -1.71
N LEU A 77 14.42 2.94 -0.70
CA LEU A 77 13.33 3.04 0.27
C LEU A 77 13.70 4.08 1.33
N MET A 78 12.82 5.06 1.54
CA MET A 78 13.01 6.12 2.52
C MET A 78 12.17 5.94 3.79
N PRO A 79 12.54 6.53 4.93
CA PRO A 79 11.68 6.60 6.11
C PRO A 79 10.37 7.32 5.76
N VAL A 80 9.22 6.85 6.26
CA VAL A 80 7.90 7.49 5.98
C VAL A 80 7.81 8.89 6.60
N SER A 81 8.48 9.08 7.73
CA SER A 81 8.63 10.36 8.42
C SER A 81 9.89 10.32 9.28
N PHE A 82 10.29 11.48 9.76
CA PHE A 82 11.44 11.70 10.63
C PHE A 82 10.94 12.25 11.95
N SER A 83 11.68 11.98 13.03
CA SER A 83 11.42 12.69 14.29
C SER A 83 11.70 14.18 14.09
N SER A 84 10.83 15.03 14.63
CA SER A 84 11.04 16.49 14.62
C SER A 84 12.33 16.92 15.33
N SER A 85 12.92 16.04 16.14
CA SER A 85 14.20 16.26 16.83
C SER A 85 15.43 15.75 16.07
N SER A 86 15.25 15.08 14.92
CA SER A 86 16.36 14.45 14.20
C SER A 86 17.24 15.44 13.45
N PHE A 87 16.68 16.58 13.08
CA PHE A 87 17.41 17.63 12.38
C PHE A 87 17.81 18.76 13.33
N THR A 88 19.03 19.25 13.15
CA THR A 88 19.57 20.36 13.94
C THR A 88 19.03 21.71 13.44
N ASN A 89 19.01 22.74 14.29
CA ASN A 89 18.66 24.11 13.88
C ASN A 89 19.53 24.61 12.70
N THR A 90 20.78 24.15 12.61
CA THR A 90 21.68 24.45 11.49
C THR A 90 21.22 23.80 10.19
N MET A 91 20.70 22.57 10.23
CA MET A 91 20.11 21.90 9.07
C MET A 91 18.87 22.64 8.58
N ILE A 92 17.97 22.97 9.52
CA ILE A 92 16.71 23.65 9.23
C ILE A 92 16.97 25.04 8.64
N SER A 93 17.82 25.85 9.28
CA SER A 93 18.11 27.22 8.84
C SER A 93 18.86 27.31 7.50
N ARG A 94 19.60 26.26 7.10
CA ARG A 94 20.29 26.23 5.80
C ARG A 94 19.38 25.91 4.63
N ALA A 95 18.12 25.52 4.87
CA ALA A 95 17.13 25.22 3.82
C ALA A 95 17.68 24.26 2.73
N ILE A 96 18.33 23.18 3.17
CA ILE A 96 18.88 22.17 2.26
C ILE A 96 17.73 21.44 1.59
N ASN A 97 17.77 21.34 0.27
CA ASN A 97 16.81 20.56 -0.48
C ASN A 97 17.17 19.06 -0.36
N VAL A 98 16.39 18.33 0.42
CA VAL A 98 16.48 16.87 0.50
C VAL A 98 15.32 16.29 -0.28
N SER A 99 15.61 15.62 -1.40
CA SER A 99 14.60 15.08 -2.30
C SER A 99 14.69 13.56 -2.44
N TRP A 100 13.54 12.95 -2.67
CA TRP A 100 13.39 11.53 -2.95
C TRP A 100 12.50 11.31 -4.17
N CYS A 101 12.99 10.47 -5.09
CA CYS A 101 12.29 10.10 -6.31
C CYS A 101 12.05 8.59 -6.33
N PRO A 102 10.95 8.08 -5.74
CA PRO A 102 10.59 6.67 -5.85
C PRO A 102 10.14 6.29 -7.26
N PHE A 103 9.56 7.24 -8.01
CA PHE A 103 9.07 7.11 -9.39
C PHE A 103 9.10 8.49 -10.09
N ASP A 104 8.12 8.78 -10.96
CA ASP A 104 7.91 10.04 -11.69
C ASP A 104 7.45 11.23 -10.81
N SER A 105 7.54 11.10 -9.48
CA SER A 105 7.19 12.14 -8.52
C SER A 105 8.36 12.43 -7.60
N VAL A 106 8.61 13.73 -7.37
CA VAL A 106 9.67 14.20 -6.48
C VAL A 106 9.06 14.62 -5.16
N PHE A 107 9.50 13.97 -4.09
CA PHE A 107 9.18 14.33 -2.72
C PHE A 107 10.31 15.18 -2.14
N HIS A 108 9.96 16.18 -1.35
CA HIS A 108 10.88 17.03 -0.63
C HIS A 108 10.67 16.82 0.87
N LEU A 109 11.75 16.58 1.60
CA LEU A 109 11.65 16.45 3.05
C LEU A 109 11.64 17.84 3.68
N ASP A 110 10.56 18.17 4.38
CA ASP A 110 10.55 19.30 5.29
C ASP A 110 11.36 18.93 6.55
N LEU A 111 12.53 19.56 6.69
CA LEU A 111 13.43 19.33 7.82
C LEU A 111 12.88 19.87 9.15
N GLN A 112 11.87 20.74 9.12
CA GLN A 112 11.24 21.27 10.33
C GLN A 112 10.20 20.31 10.89
N THR A 113 9.35 19.74 10.04
CA THR A 113 8.29 18.80 10.46
C THR A 113 8.73 17.35 10.43
N GLY A 114 9.72 17.00 9.60
CA GLY A 114 10.13 15.64 9.33
C GLY A 114 9.19 14.89 8.38
N HIS A 115 8.36 15.61 7.61
CA HIS A 115 7.42 15.02 6.67
C HIS A 115 7.87 15.20 5.21
N TRP A 116 7.51 14.23 4.37
CA TRP A 116 7.66 14.36 2.92
C TRP A 116 6.53 15.21 2.35
N GLU A 117 6.91 16.27 1.65
CA GLU A 117 6.04 17.17 0.90
C GLU A 117 6.19 16.94 -0.60
N VAL A 118 5.21 17.38 -1.38
CA VAL A 118 5.29 17.35 -2.85
C VAL A 118 4.84 18.69 -3.40
N ASN A 119 5.62 19.22 -4.34
CA ASN A 119 5.36 20.53 -4.94
C ASN A 119 4.02 20.58 -5.68
N ASP A 120 3.62 19.48 -6.32
CA ASP A 120 2.34 19.34 -7.01
C ASP A 120 1.46 18.31 -6.28
N PHE A 121 1.01 18.71 -5.08
CA PHE A 121 0.09 17.89 -4.31
C PHE A 121 -1.25 17.69 -5.02
N GLU A 122 -1.63 18.57 -5.95
CA GLU A 122 -2.84 18.39 -6.77
C GLU A 122 -2.70 17.24 -7.76
N ALA A 123 -1.57 17.10 -8.46
CA ALA A 123 -1.31 15.95 -9.32
C ALA A 123 -1.33 14.63 -8.55
N ILE A 124 -0.74 14.63 -7.34
CA ILE A 124 -0.86 13.52 -6.40
C ILE A 124 -2.32 13.30 -6.05
N ARG A 125 -3.02 14.28 -5.49
CA ARG A 125 -4.44 14.17 -5.09
C ARG A 125 -5.34 13.61 -6.19
N ASN A 126 -5.15 14.05 -7.44
CA ASN A 126 -5.86 13.54 -8.60
C ASN A 126 -5.56 12.04 -8.88
N SER A 127 -4.35 11.57 -8.59
CA SER A 127 -4.02 10.14 -8.65
C SER A 127 -4.66 9.30 -7.52
N TYR A 128 -4.97 9.90 -6.35
CA TYR A 128 -5.67 9.20 -5.23
C TYR A 128 -7.19 9.33 -5.28
N SER A 129 -7.75 10.19 -6.14
CA SER A 129 -9.17 10.17 -6.45
C SER A 129 -9.58 8.95 -7.28
N ASP A 130 -8.61 8.25 -7.87
CA ASP A 130 -8.79 7.00 -8.61
C ASP A 130 -8.41 5.75 -7.78
N ILE A 131 -8.48 4.59 -8.42
CA ILE A 131 -8.17 3.30 -7.80
C ILE A 131 -6.65 3.12 -7.68
N ILE A 132 -6.15 2.98 -6.45
CA ILE A 132 -4.76 2.61 -6.19
C ILE A 132 -4.67 1.11 -6.01
N SER A 133 -3.98 0.46 -6.95
CA SER A 133 -3.80 -0.99 -6.93
C SER A 133 -2.40 -1.38 -6.47
N ILE A 134 -2.33 -2.20 -5.42
CA ILE A 134 -1.13 -2.94 -5.03
C ILE A 134 -1.28 -4.35 -5.61
N ASN A 135 -0.48 -4.69 -6.62
CA ASN A 135 -0.61 -5.93 -7.37
C ASN A 135 0.44 -6.97 -6.96
N GLU A 136 0.09 -8.26 -6.99
CA GLU A 136 1.03 -9.37 -6.81
C GLU A 136 2.23 -9.30 -7.78
N SER A 137 2.00 -8.83 -9.01
CA SER A 137 3.03 -8.71 -10.06
C SER A 137 3.93 -7.49 -9.91
N ASP A 138 3.62 -6.57 -9.00
CA ASP A 138 4.48 -5.42 -8.72
C ASP A 138 5.78 -5.92 -8.06
N THR A 139 6.91 -5.28 -8.39
CA THR A 139 8.17 -5.52 -7.67
C THR A 139 8.05 -5.11 -6.19
N ILE A 140 8.96 -5.60 -5.34
CA ILE A 140 8.98 -5.20 -3.92
C ILE A 140 9.11 -3.68 -3.79
N LEU A 141 9.99 -3.06 -4.58
CA LEU A 141 10.17 -1.62 -4.63
C LEU A 141 8.87 -0.91 -5.03
N GLN A 142 8.17 -1.43 -6.05
CA GLN A 142 6.90 -0.86 -6.50
C GLN A 142 5.82 -0.91 -5.43
N GLN A 143 5.63 -2.06 -4.77
CA GLN A 143 4.66 -2.20 -3.70
C GLN A 143 5.01 -1.31 -2.49
N ARG A 144 6.27 -1.27 -2.04
CA ARG A 144 6.66 -0.42 -0.90
C ARG A 144 6.46 1.06 -1.21
N SER A 145 6.81 1.49 -2.42
CA SER A 145 6.64 2.88 -2.83
C SER A 145 5.16 3.25 -2.86
N LYS A 146 4.28 2.40 -3.41
CA LYS A 146 2.81 2.59 -3.32
C LYS A 146 2.31 2.66 -1.88
N VAL A 147 2.84 1.83 -0.98
CA VAL A 147 2.50 1.85 0.45
C VAL A 147 2.94 3.17 1.11
N GLN A 148 4.15 3.65 0.84
CA GLN A 148 4.64 4.94 1.36
C GLN A 148 3.79 6.10 0.86
N LEU A 149 3.50 6.11 -0.45
CA LEU A 149 2.61 7.04 -1.12
C LEU A 149 1.23 7.13 -0.45
N LEU A 150 0.63 5.98 -0.13
CA LEU A 150 -0.63 5.92 0.61
C LEU A 150 -0.54 6.54 2.02
N TYR A 151 0.55 6.31 2.75
CA TYR A 151 0.73 6.94 4.07
C TYR A 151 0.95 8.45 3.99
N ILE A 152 1.70 8.91 2.98
CA ILE A 152 1.89 10.35 2.75
C ILE A 152 0.54 11.00 2.45
N ALA A 153 -0.25 10.42 1.52
CA ALA A 153 -1.59 10.92 1.23
C ALA A 153 -2.49 10.97 2.48
N ALA A 154 -2.46 9.91 3.30
CA ALA A 154 -3.23 9.86 4.54
C ALA A 154 -2.78 10.88 5.59
N ASN A 155 -1.48 11.19 5.70
CA ASN A 155 -0.95 12.22 6.60
C ASN A 155 -1.45 13.63 6.24
N HIS A 156 -1.80 13.85 4.98
CA HIS A 156 -2.41 15.09 4.49
C HIS A 156 -3.95 15.04 4.48
N ASP A 157 -4.56 14.06 5.15
CA ASP A 157 -6.01 13.80 5.19
C ASP A 157 -6.65 13.63 3.79
N THR A 158 -5.85 13.30 2.77
CA THR A 158 -6.35 13.06 1.42
C THR A 158 -7.19 11.79 1.40
N PRO A 159 -8.48 11.86 1.01
CA PRO A 159 -9.30 10.68 0.81
C PRO A 159 -8.70 9.80 -0.28
N ILE A 160 -8.60 8.50 0.01
CA ILE A 160 -8.20 7.49 -0.96
C ILE A 160 -9.48 6.80 -1.40
N SER A 161 -9.92 7.07 -2.62
CA SER A 161 -11.24 6.64 -3.08
C SER A 161 -11.34 5.12 -3.06
N CYS A 162 -10.34 4.41 -3.59
CA CYS A 162 -10.27 2.95 -3.55
C CYS A 162 -8.83 2.44 -3.39
N LEU A 163 -8.61 1.63 -2.35
CA LEU A 163 -7.42 0.78 -2.22
C LEU A 163 -7.73 -0.63 -2.72
N HIS A 164 -7.14 -1.00 -3.84
CA HIS A 164 -7.28 -2.32 -4.44
C HIS A 164 -6.07 -3.21 -4.12
N LEU A 165 -6.31 -4.22 -3.27
CA LEU A 165 -5.34 -5.26 -2.96
C LEU A 165 -5.51 -6.41 -3.97
N ASN A 166 -4.85 -6.27 -5.13
CA ASN A 166 -4.97 -7.19 -6.26
C ASN A 166 -4.02 -8.37 -6.13
N LYS A 167 -4.51 -9.48 -5.57
CA LYS A 167 -3.78 -10.75 -5.36
C LYS A 167 -2.53 -10.59 -4.50
N SER A 168 -2.33 -9.42 -3.89
CA SER A 168 -1.08 -9.03 -3.25
C SER A 168 -0.98 -9.47 -1.80
N VAL A 169 -2.10 -9.76 -1.12
CA VAL A 169 -2.10 -10.07 0.32
C VAL A 169 -1.93 -11.57 0.56
N GLU A 170 -0.84 -11.91 1.24
CA GLU A 170 -0.58 -13.25 1.75
C GLU A 170 -1.44 -13.54 2.98
N GLN A 171 -1.42 -12.64 3.97
CA GLN A 171 -2.06 -12.87 5.26
C GLN A 171 -2.55 -11.57 5.90
N TYR A 172 -3.75 -11.63 6.48
CA TYR A 172 -4.24 -10.61 7.41
C TYR A 172 -3.85 -10.93 8.85
N GLN A 173 -3.39 -9.90 9.56
CA GLN A 173 -3.04 -9.89 10.97
C GLN A 173 -3.92 -8.86 11.71
N GLU A 174 -3.77 -8.73 13.01
CA GLU A 174 -4.62 -7.86 13.83
C GLU A 174 -4.40 -6.36 13.54
N GLU A 175 -3.14 -5.97 13.34
CA GLU A 175 -2.75 -4.56 13.16
C GLU A 175 -2.15 -4.25 11.77
N SER A 176 -2.13 -5.23 10.86
CA SER A 176 -1.64 -5.05 9.48
C SER A 176 -2.08 -6.22 8.58
N CYS A 177 -1.86 -6.09 7.28
CA CYS A 177 -1.76 -7.24 6.40
C CYS A 177 -0.34 -7.36 5.82
N VAL A 178 0.10 -8.59 5.59
CA VAL A 178 1.37 -8.92 4.97
C VAL A 178 1.13 -9.21 3.50
N LEU A 179 1.81 -8.46 2.65
CA LEU A 179 1.83 -8.70 1.20
C LEU A 179 2.72 -9.91 0.88
N HIS A 180 2.53 -10.55 -0.27
CA HIS A 180 3.38 -11.66 -0.74
C HIS A 180 4.86 -11.27 -0.90
N SER A 181 5.17 -9.98 -0.99
CA SER A 181 6.51 -9.41 -0.95
C SER A 181 7.14 -9.33 0.45
N GLY A 182 6.40 -9.68 1.51
CA GLY A 182 6.79 -9.51 2.91
C GLY A 182 6.54 -8.12 3.47
N ILE A 183 5.99 -7.19 2.69
CA ILE A 183 5.70 -5.83 3.15
C ILE A 183 4.50 -5.83 4.09
N HIS A 184 4.64 -5.18 5.23
CA HIS A 184 3.52 -4.90 6.13
C HIS A 184 2.79 -3.64 5.70
N LEU A 185 1.54 -3.80 5.30
CA LEU A 185 0.62 -2.71 5.06
C LEU A 185 -0.28 -2.57 6.30
N LYS A 186 -0.05 -1.53 7.10
CA LYS A 186 -0.94 -1.12 8.19
C LYS A 186 -2.21 -0.50 7.61
N PRO A 187 -3.32 -0.46 8.35
CA PRO A 187 -4.52 0.24 7.91
C PRO A 187 -4.23 1.72 7.62
N ILE A 188 -4.83 2.24 6.54
CA ILE A 188 -4.70 3.64 6.13
C ILE A 188 -5.99 4.36 6.48
N ALA A 189 -5.90 5.45 7.25
CA ALA A 189 -7.05 6.08 7.90
C ALA A 189 -8.08 6.72 6.95
N THR A 190 -7.66 7.06 5.73
CA THR A 190 -8.44 7.84 4.76
C THR A 190 -9.01 7.02 3.60
N VAL A 191 -8.92 5.68 3.66
CA VAL A 191 -9.46 4.78 2.62
C VAL A 191 -10.99 4.72 2.71
N GLU A 192 -11.67 5.03 1.60
CA GLU A 192 -13.12 4.98 1.48
C GLU A 192 -13.62 3.60 1.04
N HIS A 193 -12.98 3.05 0.01
CA HIS A 193 -13.29 1.70 -0.51
C HIS A 193 -12.08 0.77 -0.41
N LEU A 194 -12.28 -0.40 0.20
CA LEU A 194 -11.30 -1.48 0.22
C LEU A 194 -11.71 -2.61 -0.75
N CYS A 195 -10.97 -2.76 -1.85
CA CYS A 195 -11.21 -3.83 -2.81
C CYS A 195 -10.21 -4.97 -2.60
N ILE A 196 -10.70 -6.18 -2.32
CA ILE A 196 -9.89 -7.37 -2.07
C ILE A 196 -10.06 -8.34 -3.24
N GLU A 197 -8.98 -8.59 -3.99
CA GLU A 197 -8.98 -9.61 -5.05
C GLU A 197 -8.00 -10.75 -4.70
N LYS A 198 -8.46 -12.01 -4.70
CA LYS A 198 -7.58 -13.18 -4.43
C LYS A 198 -7.19 -13.96 -5.68
N GLY A 199 -7.94 -13.81 -6.78
CA GLY A 199 -7.67 -14.49 -8.04
C GLY A 199 -7.75 -16.02 -7.98
N MET A 200 -7.06 -16.64 -8.94
CA MET A 200 -7.00 -18.10 -9.08
C MET A 200 -5.91 -18.71 -8.21
N GLY A 201 -6.16 -19.91 -7.69
CA GLY A 201 -5.19 -20.78 -7.06
C GLY A 201 -4.37 -21.58 -8.09
N ARG A 202 -3.38 -22.35 -7.60
CA ARG A 202 -2.49 -23.19 -8.43
C ARG A 202 -3.24 -24.21 -9.30
N ASN A 203 -4.43 -24.62 -8.86
CA ASN A 203 -5.31 -25.56 -9.55
C ASN A 203 -6.26 -24.88 -10.56
N LYS A 204 -6.07 -23.58 -10.86
CA LYS A 204 -6.98 -22.77 -11.69
C LYS A 204 -8.41 -22.71 -11.13
N GLU A 205 -8.58 -22.76 -9.82
CA GLU A 205 -9.86 -22.48 -9.15
C GLU A 205 -9.80 -21.16 -8.41
N LEU A 206 -10.94 -20.48 -8.24
CA LEU A 206 -11.02 -19.27 -7.43
C LEU A 206 -10.58 -19.56 -5.99
N ARG A 207 -9.71 -18.71 -5.44
CA ARG A 207 -9.26 -18.86 -4.04
C ARG A 207 -10.43 -18.59 -3.10
N LYS A 208 -10.58 -19.47 -2.09
CA LYS A 208 -11.60 -19.35 -1.06
C LYS A 208 -11.12 -18.54 0.13
N ILE A 209 -11.87 -17.51 0.51
CA ILE A 209 -11.68 -16.78 1.77
C ILE A 209 -12.48 -17.48 2.87
N LYS A 210 -11.83 -17.82 3.98
CA LYS A 210 -12.48 -18.52 5.10
C LYS A 210 -13.09 -17.51 6.08
N LYS A 211 -14.11 -17.91 6.84
CA LYS A 211 -14.79 -17.02 7.82
C LYS A 211 -13.82 -16.31 8.80
N PRO A 212 -12.80 -16.97 9.39
CA PRO A 212 -11.83 -16.29 10.24
C PRO A 212 -10.99 -15.24 9.50
N GLU A 213 -10.71 -15.45 8.20
CA GLU A 213 -10.01 -14.47 7.37
C GLU A 213 -10.90 -13.27 7.04
N ILE A 214 -12.18 -13.49 6.73
CA ILE A 214 -13.17 -12.40 6.56
C ILE A 214 -13.20 -11.49 7.79
N ARG A 215 -13.27 -12.08 8.99
CA ARG A 215 -13.25 -11.29 10.23
C ARG A 215 -12.02 -10.39 10.32
N LYS A 216 -10.84 -10.91 9.95
CA LYS A 216 -9.60 -10.13 9.95
C LYS A 216 -9.60 -9.02 8.89
N ILE A 217 -10.18 -9.28 7.71
CA ILE A 217 -10.36 -8.26 6.67
C ILE A 217 -11.27 -7.13 7.17
N PHE A 218 -12.38 -7.48 7.82
CA PHE A 218 -13.28 -6.50 8.42
C PHE A 218 -12.58 -5.68 9.51
N LEU A 219 -11.87 -6.32 10.44
CA LEU A 219 -11.11 -5.62 11.47
C LEU A 219 -10.03 -4.70 10.87
N TYR A 220 -9.34 -5.16 9.83
CA TYR A 220 -8.35 -4.36 9.12
C TYR A 220 -8.96 -3.12 8.46
N GLY A 221 -10.03 -3.30 7.68
CA GLY A 221 -10.72 -2.20 6.99
C GLY A 221 -11.35 -1.20 7.96
N MET A 222 -11.97 -1.69 9.04
CA MET A 222 -12.65 -0.85 10.05
C MET A 222 -11.76 0.16 10.75
N LYS A 223 -10.44 -0.05 10.72
CA LYS A 223 -9.45 0.91 11.23
C LYS A 223 -9.35 2.17 10.35
N SER A 224 -9.87 2.14 9.13
CA SER A 224 -10.06 3.34 8.31
C SER A 224 -11.31 4.11 8.76
N GLN A 225 -11.11 5.40 9.02
CA GLN A 225 -12.17 6.30 9.48
C GLN A 225 -13.15 6.64 8.36
N LYS A 226 -12.66 6.72 7.12
CA LYS A 226 -13.48 7.08 5.94
C LYS A 226 -14.12 5.87 5.25
N LEU A 227 -13.89 4.65 5.73
CA LEU A 227 -14.41 3.43 5.09
C LEU A 227 -15.95 3.45 4.96
N ASN A 228 -16.43 3.25 3.75
CA ASN A 228 -17.84 3.10 3.41
C ASN A 228 -18.13 1.87 2.51
N ASP A 229 -17.11 1.25 1.90
CA ASP A 229 -17.28 0.06 1.06
C ASP A 229 -16.15 -0.96 1.25
N ILE A 230 -16.50 -2.25 1.26
CA ILE A 230 -15.54 -3.35 1.02
C ILE A 230 -16.11 -4.24 -0.09
N SER A 231 -15.34 -4.45 -1.15
CA SER A 231 -15.71 -5.37 -2.22
C SER A 231 -14.75 -6.55 -2.31
N PHE A 232 -15.30 -7.74 -2.49
CA PHE A 232 -14.55 -8.96 -2.71
C PHE A 232 -14.63 -9.36 -4.17
N ARG A 233 -13.47 -9.51 -4.82
CA ARG A 233 -13.37 -9.85 -6.25
C ARG A 233 -12.53 -11.09 -6.47
N GLY A 234 -12.81 -11.80 -7.57
CA GLY A 234 -12.03 -12.96 -8.01
C GLY A 234 -11.78 -13.97 -6.90
N CYS A 235 -12.77 -14.22 -6.03
CA CYS A 235 -12.65 -15.13 -4.89
C CYS A 235 -13.98 -15.79 -4.54
N LEU A 236 -13.92 -16.88 -3.79
CA LEU A 236 -15.10 -17.54 -3.20
C LEU A 236 -15.25 -17.12 -1.73
N LEU A 237 -16.44 -16.64 -1.37
CA LEU A 237 -16.78 -16.28 0.00
C LEU A 237 -17.60 -17.39 0.67
N PRO A 238 -17.58 -17.50 2.01
CA PRO A 238 -18.49 -18.37 2.74
C PRO A 238 -19.91 -17.86 2.56
N VAL A 239 -20.75 -18.72 2.01
CA VAL A 239 -22.18 -18.44 1.79
C VAL A 239 -23.03 -18.61 3.05
N ASP A 240 -22.53 -19.33 4.05
CA ASP A 240 -23.21 -19.46 5.35
C ASP A 240 -23.29 -18.11 6.07
N ASN A 241 -24.22 -18.03 7.03
CA ASN A 241 -24.35 -16.88 7.92
C ASN A 241 -23.01 -16.47 8.58
N LEU A 242 -22.69 -15.18 8.47
CA LEU A 242 -21.46 -14.53 8.94
C LEU A 242 -21.65 -13.71 10.22
N SER A 243 -22.82 -13.74 10.88
CA SER A 243 -23.14 -12.90 12.04
C SER A 243 -22.08 -12.93 13.16
N LYS A 244 -21.47 -14.10 13.41
CA LYS A 244 -20.40 -14.28 14.43
C LYS A 244 -19.04 -13.71 14.02
N TYR A 245 -18.85 -13.40 12.75
CA TYR A 245 -17.60 -12.93 12.16
C TYR A 245 -17.63 -11.43 11.83
N ILE A 246 -18.80 -10.80 11.86
CA ILE A 246 -18.98 -9.36 11.71
C ILE A 246 -18.63 -8.68 13.04
N PRO A 247 -17.66 -7.76 13.09
CA PRO A 247 -17.39 -6.94 14.26
C PRO A 247 -18.61 -6.14 14.71
N SER A 248 -18.84 -5.99 16.02
CA SER A 248 -20.04 -5.34 16.56
C SER A 248 -20.12 -3.85 16.22
N ASP A 249 -18.98 -3.17 16.20
CA ASP A 249 -18.80 -1.79 15.79
C ASP A 249 -19.09 -1.56 14.30
N MET A 250 -18.85 -2.57 13.46
CA MET A 250 -19.18 -2.53 12.04
C MET A 250 -20.69 -2.43 11.79
N LYS A 251 -21.52 -3.05 12.64
CA LYS A 251 -23.00 -3.03 12.49
C LYS A 251 -23.62 -1.65 12.67
N GLY A 252 -22.92 -0.73 13.34
CA GLY A 252 -23.38 0.64 13.57
C GLY A 252 -22.92 1.63 12.51
N ARG A 253 -22.07 1.21 11.57
CA ARG A 253 -21.58 2.06 10.47
C ARG A 253 -22.33 1.76 9.19
N ASP A 254 -22.52 2.79 8.38
CA ASP A 254 -23.03 2.66 7.02
C ASP A 254 -21.89 2.20 6.10
N ILE A 255 -21.62 0.88 6.11
CA ILE A 255 -20.60 0.25 5.27
C ILE A 255 -21.28 -0.78 4.39
N ARG A 256 -21.09 -0.64 3.08
CA ARG A 256 -21.55 -1.60 2.09
C ARG A 256 -20.51 -2.70 1.88
N ILE A 257 -20.94 -3.95 1.93
CA ILE A 257 -20.07 -5.10 1.68
C ILE A 257 -20.60 -5.87 0.48
N THR A 258 -19.80 -5.95 -0.59
CA THR A 258 -20.26 -6.48 -1.88
C THR A 258 -19.43 -7.67 -2.35
N TRP A 259 -20.10 -8.56 -3.09
CA TRP A 259 -19.49 -9.62 -3.88
C TRP A 259 -19.96 -9.46 -5.35
N PRO A 260 -19.33 -8.53 -6.09
CA PRO A 260 -19.90 -8.00 -7.34
C PRO A 260 -20.09 -9.05 -8.43
N GLU A 261 -19.16 -10.00 -8.59
CA GLU A 261 -19.25 -11.03 -9.63
C GLU A 261 -20.45 -11.97 -9.47
N TRP A 262 -21.08 -11.94 -8.30
CA TRP A 262 -22.22 -12.78 -7.95
C TRP A 262 -23.47 -11.96 -7.60
N GLY A 263 -23.40 -10.63 -7.69
CA GLY A 263 -24.54 -9.74 -7.44
C GLY A 263 -25.04 -9.71 -5.99
N TYR A 264 -24.19 -10.07 -5.01
CA TYR A 264 -24.59 -10.11 -3.60
C TYR A 264 -24.05 -8.93 -2.79
N CYS A 265 -24.81 -8.53 -1.76
CA CYS A 265 -24.34 -7.72 -0.65
C CYS A 265 -24.52 -8.47 0.68
N LEU A 266 -23.65 -8.20 1.66
CA LEU A 266 -23.79 -8.79 2.99
C LEU A 266 -24.65 -7.87 3.88
N ASN A 267 -25.76 -8.39 4.40
CA ASN A 267 -26.51 -7.71 5.44
C ASN A 267 -25.74 -7.80 6.76
N LEU A 268 -25.25 -6.66 7.25
CA LEU A 268 -24.43 -6.60 8.47
C LEU A 268 -25.20 -6.95 9.75
N GLN A 269 -26.53 -6.84 9.75
CA GLN A 269 -27.35 -7.14 10.91
C GLN A 269 -27.56 -8.65 11.07
N THR A 270 -28.00 -9.30 9.98
CA THR A 270 -28.31 -10.74 9.95
C THR A 270 -27.06 -11.59 9.72
N GLY A 271 -26.08 -11.05 8.98
CA GLY A 271 -24.92 -11.78 8.49
C GLY A 271 -25.22 -12.65 7.26
N GLU A 272 -26.32 -12.41 6.56
CA GLU A 272 -26.73 -13.14 5.37
C GLU A 272 -26.36 -12.39 4.09
N TRP A 273 -26.02 -13.13 3.04
CA TRP A 273 -25.85 -12.57 1.71
C TRP A 273 -27.21 -12.37 1.06
N GLU A 274 -27.47 -11.17 0.60
CA GLU A 274 -28.71 -10.75 -0.05
C GLU A 274 -28.42 -10.34 -1.49
N VAL A 275 -29.40 -10.53 -2.37
CA VAL A 275 -29.30 -10.10 -3.77
C VAL A 275 -29.30 -8.58 -3.82
N ALA A 276 -28.21 -8.00 -4.30
CA ALA A 276 -28.03 -6.55 -4.44
C ALA A 276 -28.32 -6.05 -5.86
N ASP A 277 -28.08 -6.89 -6.86
CA ASP A 277 -28.24 -6.56 -8.28
C ASP A 277 -28.98 -7.68 -9.00
N LEU A 278 -30.31 -7.58 -9.01
CA LEU A 278 -31.17 -8.58 -9.65
C LEU A 278 -30.97 -8.62 -11.17
N ASP A 279 -30.67 -7.49 -11.81
CA ASP A 279 -30.46 -7.44 -13.26
C ASP A 279 -29.13 -8.11 -13.64
N HIS A 280 -28.09 -7.95 -12.82
CA HIS A 280 -26.85 -8.70 -12.98
C HIS A 280 -27.06 -10.20 -12.78
N ILE A 281 -27.83 -10.62 -11.78
CA ILE A 281 -28.15 -12.04 -11.59
C ILE A 281 -28.95 -12.59 -12.77
N LYS A 282 -29.97 -11.86 -13.25
CA LYS A 282 -30.71 -12.23 -14.47
C LYS A 282 -29.77 -12.36 -15.65
N ALA A 283 -28.83 -11.43 -15.84
CA ALA A 283 -27.83 -11.51 -16.89
C ALA A 283 -26.90 -12.73 -16.73
N LEU A 284 -26.49 -13.08 -15.51
CA LEU A 284 -25.73 -14.31 -15.24
C LEU A 284 -26.54 -15.56 -15.60
N CYS A 285 -27.83 -15.59 -15.28
CA CYS A 285 -28.75 -16.69 -15.59
C CYS A 285 -29.10 -16.81 -17.08
N THR A 286 -28.91 -15.76 -17.89
CA THR A 286 -29.05 -15.86 -19.36
C THR A 286 -27.89 -16.59 -20.02
N LYS A 287 -26.76 -16.73 -19.34
CA LYS A 287 -25.60 -17.50 -19.81
C LYS A 287 -25.75 -18.97 -19.44
N THR A 288 -25.07 -19.84 -20.16
CA THR A 288 -24.99 -21.26 -19.79
C THR A 288 -24.31 -21.40 -18.43
N VAL A 289 -25.09 -21.69 -17.39
CA VAL A 289 -24.58 -22.08 -16.07
C VAL A 289 -24.16 -23.54 -16.14
N GLN A 290 -22.89 -23.82 -15.84
CA GLN A 290 -22.33 -25.17 -15.85
C GLN A 290 -21.96 -25.59 -14.42
N ILE A 291 -22.35 -26.80 -14.05
CA ILE A 291 -21.87 -27.50 -12.86
C ILE A 291 -21.04 -28.67 -13.38
N ASN A 292 -19.71 -28.60 -13.27
CA ASN A 292 -18.82 -29.62 -13.79
C ASN A 292 -18.37 -30.55 -12.65
N PHE A 293 -18.33 -31.86 -12.89
CA PHE A 293 -17.82 -32.83 -11.90
C PHE A 293 -16.35 -32.60 -11.52
N ARG A 294 -15.60 -31.88 -12.37
CA ARG A 294 -14.21 -31.46 -12.11
C ARG A 294 -14.10 -30.21 -11.24
N ASP A 295 -15.19 -29.47 -11.06
CA ASP A 295 -15.21 -28.30 -10.18
C ASP A 295 -15.08 -28.74 -8.73
N SER A 296 -14.39 -27.94 -7.90
CA SER A 296 -14.45 -28.15 -6.45
C SER A 296 -15.89 -28.16 -5.94
N GLN A 297 -16.14 -28.96 -4.90
CA GLN A 297 -17.43 -28.95 -4.21
C GLN A 297 -17.86 -27.56 -3.71
N ALA A 298 -16.89 -26.68 -3.42
CA ALA A 298 -17.17 -25.30 -3.05
C ALA A 298 -17.79 -24.53 -4.22
N LEU A 299 -17.15 -24.56 -5.39
CA LEU A 299 -17.66 -23.90 -6.59
C LEU A 299 -19.02 -24.48 -7.02
N GLN A 300 -19.19 -25.81 -6.97
CA GLN A 300 -20.49 -26.42 -7.28
C GLN A 300 -21.60 -25.94 -6.35
N ARG A 301 -21.34 -25.85 -5.02
CA ARG A 301 -22.32 -25.34 -4.05
C ARG A 301 -22.65 -23.87 -4.28
N ASP A 302 -21.65 -23.05 -4.60
CA ASP A 302 -21.86 -21.63 -4.85
C ASP A 302 -22.69 -21.43 -6.13
N THR A 303 -22.42 -22.20 -7.19
CA THR A 303 -23.24 -22.22 -8.41
C THR A 303 -24.68 -22.68 -8.13
N ILE A 304 -24.87 -23.75 -7.34
CA ILE A 304 -26.21 -24.20 -6.93
C ILE A 304 -26.94 -23.10 -6.17
N ARG A 305 -26.26 -22.41 -5.26
CA ARG A 305 -26.88 -21.36 -4.45
C ARG A 305 -27.24 -20.11 -5.26
N LEU A 306 -26.44 -19.77 -6.28
CA LEU A 306 -26.83 -18.77 -7.27
C LEU A 306 -28.13 -19.17 -7.98
N LEU A 307 -28.28 -20.45 -8.36
CA LEU A 307 -29.50 -20.95 -8.97
C LEU A 307 -30.70 -20.97 -8.01
N GLU A 308 -30.51 -21.37 -6.75
CA GLU A 308 -31.55 -21.34 -5.71
C GLU A 308 -32.05 -19.92 -5.46
N ASN A 309 -31.14 -18.95 -5.38
CA ASN A 309 -31.50 -17.55 -5.19
C ASN A 309 -32.21 -16.98 -6.42
N ALA A 310 -31.74 -17.29 -7.64
CA ALA A 310 -32.44 -16.89 -8.86
C ALA A 310 -33.88 -17.45 -8.89
N ALA A 311 -34.07 -18.72 -8.52
CA ALA A 311 -35.38 -19.37 -8.46
C ALA A 311 -36.33 -18.76 -7.41
N ASN A 312 -35.80 -18.17 -6.33
CA ASN A 312 -36.60 -17.48 -5.32
C ASN A 312 -37.04 -16.06 -5.76
N HIS A 313 -36.57 -15.58 -6.90
CA HIS A 313 -36.84 -14.24 -7.43
C HIS A 313 -37.51 -14.25 -8.83
N ASP A 314 -38.08 -15.40 -9.23
CA ASP A 314 -38.97 -15.56 -10.39
C ASP A 314 -40.38 -14.99 -10.14
#